data_AF-A0A094DE35-F1
#
_entry.id   AF-A0A094DE35-F1
#
_cell.length_a   1.000
_cell.length_b   1.000
_cell.length_c   1.000
_cell.angle_alpha   90.00
_cell.angle_beta   90.00
_cell.angle_gamma   90.00
#
_symmetry.space_group_name_H-M   'P 1'
#
loop_
_entity.id
_entity.type
_entity.pdbx_description
1 polymer ?
#
loop_
_entity_poly.entity_id
_entity_poly.type
_entity_poly.pdbx_seq_one_letter_code
_entity_poly.pdbx_strand_id
1 'polypeptide(L)'
;MSPPRRALIAVTSANALLMEGKHVTGLFIAEALHPYNVLTEAGFEVDLASETGKYTADWLSLQPDFLNGKDLETWKDTNSEFRKKLDNMPKASELDPSKYGVFFASAGHASLIDYPTAKGLQNIAAQVWANGGIVSSVCHGPAIFANLIDPATKEHIIKGKKITGFTTEAERDMGLEDTIKSWNVELVEELATRVGATYERGAGVWDDFHIVDGRLVTGQNPQSSVSTAKAIVEAFEKLVADIMASSVVEKVLPKPKIEMYSGSYFLACGLGGIVACGPTHTAITPLDLVKCRRQVDPKIYSSNINGWSTIYRGSGLRGVFFGWSPTFVGYSCQGAGKYGFYEVFKYLYGQKLFPNTNKTVVFLGASATAEAIADLALCPFEAIKVRMQTTLPPFANSMREGWSKIVAEEGYAGLYKGLYPLWARQIPYTMVKFATFEKAVEGIYGYLDRPKTSFNKTEQLGVSFAGGVIAGICCAIVSHPADVMVSKLNSERKAGEGAGQAVSRIYSRIGFAGLWNGLPVRIAMLSILTGSQWCIFDSFKVGLGLPTTGGH
;
A
#
# COMPACT_ATOMS: atom_id res chain seq x y z
N MET A 1 -2.60 -1.66 -12.05
CA MET A 1 -2.34 -1.00 -13.36
C MET A 1 -2.12 -2.10 -14.38
N SER A 2 -2.54 -1.91 -15.63
CA SER A 2 -2.25 -2.88 -16.69
C SER A 2 -0.74 -2.96 -16.95
N PRO A 3 -0.15 -4.14 -17.20
CA PRO A 3 1.26 -4.22 -17.60
C PRO A 3 1.53 -3.42 -18.88
N PRO A 4 2.73 -2.82 -19.03
CA PRO A 4 3.11 -2.10 -20.24
C PRO A 4 3.11 -3.00 -21.48
N ARG A 5 2.71 -2.47 -22.65
CA ARG A 5 2.76 -3.20 -23.92
C ARG A 5 4.14 -3.10 -24.59
N ARG A 6 5.17 -3.46 -23.82
CA ARG A 6 6.58 -3.47 -24.20
C ARG A 6 7.21 -4.76 -23.71
N ALA A 7 7.99 -5.41 -24.58
CA ALA A 7 8.62 -6.68 -24.33
C ALA A 7 10.15 -6.56 -24.35
N LEU A 8 10.81 -7.31 -23.46
CA LEU A 8 12.25 -7.52 -23.51
C LEU A 8 12.54 -8.96 -23.96
N ILE A 9 13.29 -9.12 -25.04
CA ILE A 9 13.90 -10.39 -25.44
C ILE A 9 15.32 -10.42 -24.89
N ALA A 10 15.54 -11.28 -23.90
CA ALA A 10 16.85 -11.55 -23.34
C ALA A 10 17.64 -12.48 -24.27
N VAL A 11 18.91 -12.16 -24.46
CA VAL A 11 19.88 -12.83 -25.35
C VAL A 11 21.09 -13.25 -24.52
N THR A 12 21.62 -14.45 -24.76
CA THR A 12 22.84 -14.91 -24.09
C THR A 12 24.07 -14.10 -24.54
N SER A 13 24.90 -13.74 -23.56
CA SER A 13 26.23 -13.16 -23.77
C SER A 13 27.34 -14.21 -23.78
N ALA A 14 27.04 -15.45 -23.38
CA ALA A 14 28.01 -16.52 -23.36
C ALA A 14 28.31 -17.05 -24.76
N ASN A 15 29.46 -17.69 -24.87
CA ASN A 15 29.81 -18.58 -25.96
C ASN A 15 30.67 -19.72 -25.42
N ALA A 16 30.60 -20.87 -26.08
CA ALA A 16 31.41 -22.04 -25.79
C ALA A 16 31.59 -22.88 -27.05
N LEU A 17 32.48 -23.87 -27.01
CA LEU A 17 32.66 -24.80 -28.11
C LEU A 17 31.75 -26.03 -27.95
N LEU A 18 31.02 -26.36 -29.00
CA LEU A 18 30.18 -27.55 -29.16
C LEU A 18 30.81 -28.53 -30.19
N MET A 19 30.25 -29.74 -30.26
CA MET A 19 30.60 -30.78 -31.24
C MET A 19 32.12 -31.06 -31.27
N GLU A 20 32.65 -31.56 -30.15
CA GLU A 20 34.08 -31.92 -30.00
C GLU A 20 35.04 -30.72 -30.20
N GLY A 21 34.60 -29.51 -29.87
CA GLY A 21 35.45 -28.32 -29.95
C GLY A 21 35.45 -27.61 -31.31
N LYS A 22 34.59 -28.01 -32.26
CA LYS A 22 34.64 -27.55 -33.66
C LYS A 22 33.81 -26.30 -33.94
N HIS A 23 32.72 -26.11 -33.21
CA HIS A 23 31.73 -25.07 -33.52
C HIS A 23 31.40 -24.23 -32.28
N VAL A 24 31.08 -22.96 -32.47
CA VAL A 24 30.76 -22.03 -31.37
C VAL A 24 29.25 -22.00 -31.15
N THR A 25 28.82 -22.14 -29.90
CA THR A 25 27.44 -21.86 -29.47
C THR A 25 27.27 -20.43 -28.97
N GLY A 26 26.06 -19.91 -29.08
CA GLY A 26 25.69 -18.56 -28.68
C GLY A 26 24.17 -18.37 -28.76
N LEU A 27 23.72 -17.22 -29.23
CA LEU A 27 22.32 -16.96 -29.53
C LEU A 27 21.84 -17.82 -30.69
N PHE A 28 20.76 -18.57 -30.48
CA PHE A 28 20.00 -19.18 -31.55
C PHE A 28 19.10 -18.13 -32.21
N ILE A 29 19.41 -17.73 -33.44
CA ILE A 29 18.83 -16.58 -34.14
C ILE A 29 17.30 -16.69 -34.26
N ALA A 30 16.79 -17.85 -34.65
CA ALA A 30 15.35 -18.07 -34.79
C ALA A 30 14.59 -17.86 -33.47
N GLU A 31 15.21 -18.20 -32.33
CA GLU A 31 14.61 -18.10 -31.01
C GLU A 31 14.55 -16.66 -30.48
N ALA A 32 15.26 -15.72 -31.10
CA ALA A 32 15.11 -14.29 -30.86
C ALA A 32 14.28 -13.61 -31.96
N LEU A 33 14.46 -14.00 -33.22
CA LEU A 33 13.80 -13.39 -34.37
C LEU A 33 12.30 -13.72 -34.43
N HIS A 34 11.91 -14.97 -34.21
CA HIS A 34 10.50 -15.36 -34.28
C HIS A 34 9.65 -14.68 -33.21
N PRO A 35 10.07 -14.64 -31.92
CA PRO A 35 9.34 -13.88 -30.91
C PRO A 35 9.34 -12.37 -31.18
N TYR A 36 10.43 -11.81 -31.71
CA TYR A 36 10.49 -10.39 -32.09
C TYR A 36 9.41 -10.05 -33.13
N ASN A 37 9.28 -10.86 -34.18
CA ASN A 37 8.29 -10.65 -35.23
C ASN A 37 6.86 -10.77 -34.68
N VAL A 38 6.57 -11.86 -33.95
CA VAL A 38 5.21 -12.09 -33.40
C VAL A 38 4.80 -10.99 -32.42
N LEU A 39 5.69 -10.57 -31.51
CA LEU A 39 5.39 -9.53 -30.53
C LEU A 39 5.23 -8.15 -31.20
N THR A 40 6.06 -7.84 -32.20
CA THR A 40 5.98 -6.59 -32.95
C THR A 40 4.70 -6.53 -33.78
N GLU A 41 4.33 -7.61 -34.46
CA GLU A 41 3.05 -7.74 -35.19
C GLU A 41 1.85 -7.62 -34.26
N ALA A 42 1.95 -8.13 -33.04
CA ALA A 42 0.94 -7.96 -32.00
C ALA A 42 0.89 -6.53 -31.44
N GLY A 43 1.83 -5.64 -31.80
CA GLY A 43 1.87 -4.23 -31.41
C GLY A 43 2.60 -3.96 -30.10
N PHE A 44 3.55 -4.80 -29.72
CA PHE A 44 4.50 -4.51 -28.63
C PHE A 44 5.67 -3.68 -29.16
N GLU A 45 6.15 -2.75 -28.35
CA GLU A 45 7.52 -2.25 -28.52
C GLU A 45 8.49 -3.32 -27.99
N VAL A 46 9.40 -3.83 -28.84
CA VAL A 46 10.30 -4.93 -28.48
C VAL A 46 11.73 -4.42 -28.38
N ASP A 47 12.37 -4.67 -27.24
CA ASP A 47 13.81 -4.45 -27.05
C ASP A 47 14.54 -5.80 -26.97
N LEU A 48 15.81 -5.80 -27.34
CA LEU A 48 16.73 -6.90 -27.10
C LEU A 48 17.78 -6.46 -26.10
N ALA A 49 18.19 -7.34 -25.19
CA ALA A 49 19.31 -7.08 -24.29
C ALA A 49 19.99 -8.37 -23.88
N SER A 50 21.25 -8.23 -23.45
CA SER A 50 22.01 -9.31 -22.86
C SER A 50 22.70 -8.81 -21.59
N GLU A 51 23.25 -9.72 -20.79
CA GLU A 51 23.91 -9.33 -19.53
C GLU A 51 25.09 -8.37 -19.80
N THR A 52 25.81 -8.55 -20.92
CA THR A 52 27.00 -7.74 -21.26
C THR A 52 26.80 -6.76 -22.40
N GLY A 53 25.63 -6.74 -23.04
CA GLY A 53 25.35 -5.95 -24.24
C GLY A 53 26.00 -6.52 -25.51
N LYS A 54 26.41 -7.79 -25.47
CA LYS A 54 27.04 -8.52 -26.59
C LYS A 54 26.43 -9.91 -26.72
N TYR A 55 26.52 -10.46 -27.93
CA TYR A 55 26.15 -11.83 -28.24
C TYR A 55 27.16 -12.44 -29.22
N THR A 56 27.10 -13.76 -29.37
CA THR A 56 27.72 -14.52 -30.46
C THR A 56 26.62 -15.32 -31.14
N ALA A 57 26.62 -15.44 -32.46
CA ALA A 57 25.63 -16.27 -33.15
C ALA A 57 25.99 -17.76 -32.96
N ASP A 58 24.99 -18.58 -32.66
CA ASP A 58 25.15 -20.02 -32.60
C ASP A 58 25.38 -20.60 -34.01
N TRP A 59 26.43 -21.39 -34.20
CA TRP A 59 26.73 -22.01 -35.48
C TRP A 59 25.60 -22.92 -36.00
N LEU A 60 24.95 -23.69 -35.11
CA LEU A 60 23.86 -24.58 -35.48
C LEU A 60 22.66 -23.77 -35.98
N SER A 61 22.39 -22.62 -35.35
CA SER A 61 21.34 -21.71 -35.77
C SER A 61 21.56 -21.12 -37.17
N LEU A 62 22.78 -21.13 -37.70
CA LEU A 62 23.07 -20.61 -39.04
C LEU A 62 22.93 -21.67 -40.14
N GLN A 63 22.63 -22.92 -39.77
CA GLN A 63 22.46 -23.99 -40.75
C GLN A 63 21.15 -23.83 -41.53
N PRO A 64 21.09 -24.27 -42.81
CA PRO A 64 19.91 -24.09 -43.66
C PRO A 64 18.61 -24.66 -43.09
N ASP A 65 18.69 -25.71 -42.26
CA ASP A 65 17.51 -26.32 -41.64
C ASP A 65 16.85 -25.39 -40.59
N PHE A 66 17.62 -24.46 -40.01
CA PHE A 66 17.17 -23.55 -38.95
C PHE A 66 17.07 -22.09 -39.40
N LEU A 67 17.87 -21.68 -40.38
CA LEU A 67 17.87 -20.32 -40.92
C LEU A 67 17.81 -20.33 -42.45
N ASN A 68 16.60 -20.13 -42.96
CA ASN A 68 16.29 -20.12 -44.38
C ASN A 68 15.23 -19.05 -44.71
N GLY A 69 14.91 -18.91 -46.00
CA GLY A 69 13.86 -18.01 -46.48
C GLY A 69 13.99 -16.57 -45.95
N LYS A 70 12.87 -16.03 -45.46
CA LYS A 70 12.78 -14.67 -44.91
C LYS A 70 13.63 -14.45 -43.66
N ASP A 71 13.86 -15.49 -42.87
CA ASP A 71 14.68 -15.38 -41.67
C ASP A 71 16.14 -15.16 -42.03
N LEU A 72 16.62 -15.86 -43.07
CA LEU A 72 17.96 -15.67 -43.62
C LEU A 72 18.12 -14.29 -44.28
N GLU A 73 17.10 -13.81 -44.99
CA GLU A 73 17.08 -12.46 -45.56
C GLU A 73 17.19 -11.39 -44.46
N THR A 74 16.37 -11.50 -43.41
CA THR A 74 16.40 -10.60 -42.25
C THR A 74 17.74 -10.64 -41.52
N TRP A 75 18.31 -11.84 -41.35
CA TRP A 75 19.61 -12.01 -40.72
C TRP A 75 20.75 -11.36 -41.52
N LYS A 76 20.73 -11.49 -42.85
CA LYS A 76 21.73 -10.88 -43.75
C LYS A 76 21.59 -9.37 -43.87
N ASP A 77 20.39 -8.84 -43.72
CA ASP A 77 20.15 -7.40 -43.71
C ASP A 77 20.48 -6.79 -42.35
N THR A 78 21.70 -6.28 -42.20
CA THR A 78 22.17 -5.55 -41.01
C THR A 78 21.41 -4.24 -40.76
N ASN A 79 20.65 -3.74 -41.73
CA ASN A 79 19.81 -2.55 -41.59
C ASN A 79 18.36 -2.88 -41.21
N SER A 80 17.99 -4.16 -41.13
CA SER A 80 16.68 -4.55 -40.61
C SER A 80 16.53 -4.08 -39.15
N GLU A 81 15.30 -3.77 -38.74
CA GLU A 81 15.04 -3.27 -37.37
C GLU A 81 15.47 -4.28 -36.30
N PHE A 82 15.27 -5.58 -36.56
CA PHE A 82 15.76 -6.64 -35.70
C PHE A 82 17.28 -6.60 -35.58
N ARG A 83 18.02 -6.54 -36.70
CA ARG A 83 19.49 -6.52 -36.66
C ARG A 83 20.07 -5.27 -36.05
N LYS A 84 19.50 -4.10 -36.32
CA LYS A 84 19.89 -2.86 -35.63
C LYS A 84 19.74 -2.96 -34.11
N LYS A 85 18.61 -3.51 -33.62
CA LYS A 85 18.37 -3.69 -32.19
C LYS A 85 19.28 -4.76 -31.59
N LEU A 86 19.50 -5.87 -32.27
CA LEU A 86 20.37 -6.95 -31.81
C LEU A 86 21.85 -6.50 -31.75
N ASP A 87 22.33 -5.79 -32.76
CA ASP A 87 23.74 -5.38 -32.89
C ASP A 87 24.11 -4.20 -31.98
N ASN A 88 23.10 -3.40 -31.59
CA ASN A 88 23.26 -2.24 -30.71
C ASN A 88 22.52 -2.42 -29.37
N MET A 89 22.30 -3.67 -28.95
CA MET A 89 21.55 -3.93 -27.72
C MET A 89 22.28 -3.41 -26.47
N PRO A 90 21.56 -2.81 -25.50
CA PRO A 90 22.15 -2.36 -24.25
C PRO A 90 22.49 -3.53 -23.32
N LYS A 91 23.24 -3.21 -22.26
CA LYS A 91 23.39 -4.13 -21.13
C LYS A 91 22.08 -4.21 -20.36
N ALA A 92 21.76 -5.38 -19.81
CA ALA A 92 20.60 -5.54 -18.95
C ALA A 92 20.61 -4.55 -17.76
N SER A 93 21.78 -4.20 -17.21
CA SER A 93 21.92 -3.22 -16.12
C SER A 93 21.57 -1.78 -16.49
N GLU A 94 21.50 -1.44 -17.78
CA GLU A 94 21.21 -0.09 -18.28
C GLU A 94 19.71 0.12 -18.54
N LEU A 95 18.92 -0.96 -18.48
CA LEU A 95 17.49 -0.92 -18.73
C LEU A 95 16.69 -0.62 -17.46
N ASP A 96 15.56 0.08 -17.64
CA ASP A 96 14.56 0.29 -16.60
C ASP A 96 13.54 -0.85 -16.63
N PRO A 97 13.55 -1.77 -15.64
CA PRO A 97 12.66 -2.92 -15.63
C PRO A 97 11.16 -2.56 -15.58
N SER A 98 10.81 -1.37 -15.08
CA SER A 98 9.42 -0.96 -14.90
C SER A 98 8.68 -0.71 -16.22
N LYS A 99 9.42 -0.55 -17.32
CA LYS A 99 8.87 -0.30 -18.66
C LYS A 99 8.36 -1.55 -19.36
N TYR A 100 8.69 -2.74 -18.86
CA TYR A 100 8.38 -4.00 -19.53
C TYR A 100 7.16 -4.69 -18.90
N GLY A 101 6.25 -5.17 -19.74
CA GLY A 101 5.15 -6.05 -19.33
C GLY A 101 5.36 -7.51 -19.75
N VAL A 102 6.36 -7.77 -20.60
CA VAL A 102 6.75 -9.11 -21.05
C VAL A 102 8.27 -9.24 -20.96
N PHE A 103 8.74 -10.33 -20.37
CA PHE A 103 10.12 -10.78 -20.42
C PHE A 103 10.18 -12.13 -21.12
N PHE A 104 11.02 -12.26 -22.14
CA PHE A 104 11.22 -13.47 -22.92
C PHE A 104 12.70 -13.85 -22.96
N ALA A 105 13.07 -15.00 -22.39
CA ALA A 105 14.41 -15.56 -22.51
C ALA A 105 14.53 -16.39 -23.79
N SER A 106 15.17 -15.81 -24.81
CA SER A 106 15.64 -16.56 -25.99
C SER A 106 16.80 -17.47 -25.60
N ALA A 107 17.25 -18.34 -26.50
CA ALA A 107 18.12 -19.45 -26.12
C ALA A 107 19.24 -19.74 -27.12
N GLY A 108 19.70 -20.99 -27.11
CA GLY A 108 21.00 -21.49 -27.55
C GLY A 108 21.76 -22.12 -26.37
N HIS A 109 22.58 -23.15 -26.62
CA HIS A 109 23.23 -23.93 -25.55
C HIS A 109 24.08 -23.07 -24.61
N ALA A 110 24.67 -21.98 -25.10
CA ALA A 110 25.45 -21.04 -24.30
C ALA A 110 24.64 -20.41 -23.16
N SER A 111 23.31 -20.32 -23.28
CA SER A 111 22.44 -19.76 -22.22
C SER A 111 22.51 -20.55 -20.90
N LEU A 112 22.81 -21.86 -20.95
CA LEU A 112 23.05 -22.66 -19.76
C LEU A 112 24.22 -22.14 -18.90
N ILE A 113 25.14 -21.39 -19.51
CA ILE A 113 26.36 -20.88 -18.87
C ILE A 113 26.10 -19.55 -18.15
N ASP A 114 25.51 -18.56 -18.83
CA ASP A 114 25.38 -17.22 -18.26
C ASP A 114 24.03 -16.96 -17.58
N TYR A 115 22.92 -17.47 -18.11
CA TYR A 115 21.59 -17.16 -17.57
C TYR A 115 21.41 -17.50 -16.08
N PRO A 116 21.98 -18.59 -15.54
CA PRO A 116 21.90 -18.85 -14.10
C PRO A 116 22.53 -17.77 -13.23
N THR A 117 23.45 -16.96 -13.78
CA THR A 117 24.20 -15.92 -13.08
C THR A 117 23.97 -14.50 -13.62
N ALA A 118 23.13 -14.34 -14.65
CA ALA A 118 22.80 -13.08 -15.31
C ALA A 118 21.88 -12.21 -14.43
N LYS A 119 22.47 -11.53 -13.44
CA LYS A 119 21.74 -10.76 -12.42
C LYS A 119 20.92 -9.62 -13.02
N GLY A 120 21.41 -8.95 -14.06
CA GLY A 120 20.67 -7.89 -14.74
C GLY A 120 19.41 -8.42 -15.39
N LEU A 121 19.52 -9.49 -16.18
CA LEU A 121 18.38 -10.14 -16.83
C LEU A 121 17.39 -10.71 -15.81
N GLN A 122 17.88 -11.40 -14.77
CA GLN A 122 17.04 -11.92 -13.69
C GLN A 122 16.29 -10.82 -12.95
N ASN A 123 16.95 -9.68 -12.67
CA ASN A 123 16.29 -8.54 -12.02
C ASN A 123 15.14 -7.99 -12.88
N ILE A 124 15.31 -7.92 -14.20
CA ILE A 124 14.24 -7.47 -15.10
C ILE A 124 13.07 -8.46 -15.06
N ALA A 125 13.35 -9.76 -15.22
CA ALA A 125 12.33 -10.80 -15.19
C ALA A 125 11.55 -10.81 -13.85
N ALA A 126 12.25 -10.64 -12.72
CA ALA A 126 11.63 -10.57 -11.40
C ALA A 126 10.72 -9.35 -11.25
N GLN A 127 11.13 -8.19 -11.78
CA GLN A 127 10.30 -6.99 -11.74
C GLN A 127 9.09 -7.10 -12.66
N VAL A 128 9.24 -7.67 -13.87
CA VAL A 128 8.10 -7.95 -14.77
C VAL A 128 7.11 -8.86 -14.06
N TRP A 129 7.59 -9.92 -13.40
CA TRP A 129 6.73 -10.81 -12.62
C TRP A 129 6.01 -10.10 -11.48
N ALA A 130 6.72 -9.29 -10.69
CA ALA A 130 6.18 -8.54 -9.56
C ALA A 130 5.14 -7.49 -10.00
N ASN A 131 5.31 -6.91 -11.19
CA ASN A 131 4.37 -5.98 -11.81
C ASN A 131 3.15 -6.68 -12.43
N GLY A 132 3.07 -8.01 -12.32
CA GLY A 132 1.97 -8.80 -12.86
C GLY A 132 2.08 -9.06 -14.36
N GLY A 133 3.24 -8.83 -14.99
CA GLY A 133 3.48 -9.12 -16.41
C GLY A 133 3.73 -10.60 -16.71
N ILE A 134 4.05 -10.91 -17.97
CA ILE A 134 4.36 -12.27 -18.43
C ILE A 134 5.87 -12.51 -18.38
N VAL A 135 6.27 -13.65 -17.82
CA VAL A 135 7.66 -14.13 -17.87
C VAL A 135 7.68 -15.40 -18.70
N SER A 136 8.65 -15.50 -19.60
CA SER A 136 8.65 -16.56 -20.61
C SER A 136 10.04 -16.94 -21.09
N SER A 137 10.15 -18.13 -21.67
CA SER A 137 11.39 -18.67 -22.22
C SER A 137 11.13 -19.72 -23.29
N VAL A 138 12.16 -20.06 -24.08
CA VAL A 138 12.12 -21.20 -25.02
C VAL A 138 13.41 -22.00 -24.92
N CYS A 139 13.36 -23.31 -25.24
CA CYS A 139 14.54 -24.16 -25.40
C CYS A 139 15.42 -24.18 -24.13
N HIS A 140 16.68 -23.74 -24.19
CA HIS A 140 17.57 -23.62 -23.02
C HIS A 140 17.32 -22.37 -22.16
N GLY A 141 16.48 -21.44 -22.64
CA GLY A 141 16.11 -20.20 -21.96
C GLY A 141 15.59 -20.38 -20.52
N PRO A 142 14.91 -21.48 -20.13
CA PRO A 142 14.59 -21.77 -18.73
C PRO A 142 15.79 -21.72 -17.77
N ALA A 143 17.04 -21.81 -18.24
CA ALA A 143 18.23 -21.57 -17.43
C ALA A 143 18.19 -20.24 -16.66
N ILE A 144 17.47 -19.23 -17.16
CA ILE A 144 17.25 -17.95 -16.47
C ILE A 144 16.55 -18.11 -15.12
N PHE A 145 15.78 -19.20 -14.94
CA PHE A 145 15.01 -19.47 -13.74
C PHE A 145 15.84 -20.04 -12.58
N ALA A 146 17.10 -20.41 -12.82
CA ALA A 146 17.97 -21.07 -11.83
C ALA A 146 18.08 -20.33 -10.50
N ASN A 147 18.11 -18.99 -10.55
CA ASN A 147 18.17 -18.11 -9.39
C ASN A 147 17.15 -16.96 -9.46
N LEU A 148 16.09 -17.13 -10.25
CA LEU A 148 15.05 -16.12 -10.40
C LEU A 148 14.03 -16.21 -9.26
N ILE A 149 14.12 -15.27 -8.33
CA ILE A 149 13.32 -15.24 -7.10
C ILE A 149 12.19 -14.21 -7.21
N ASP A 150 10.98 -14.61 -6.80
CA ASP A 150 9.86 -13.70 -6.63
C ASP A 150 10.12 -12.79 -5.41
N PRO A 151 10.17 -11.45 -5.59
CA PRO A 151 10.42 -10.52 -4.49
C PRO A 151 9.38 -10.59 -3.36
N ALA A 152 8.15 -11.02 -3.64
CA ALA A 152 7.05 -11.09 -2.69
C ALA A 152 7.08 -12.37 -1.85
N THR A 153 7.29 -13.53 -2.47
CA THR A 153 7.26 -14.83 -1.77
C THR A 153 8.64 -15.26 -1.26
N LYS A 154 9.72 -14.70 -1.82
CA LYS A 154 11.11 -15.13 -1.60
C LYS A 154 11.39 -16.57 -2.08
N GLU A 155 10.57 -17.10 -2.97
CA GLU A 155 10.76 -18.42 -3.61
C GLU A 155 11.07 -18.28 -5.10
N HIS A 156 11.54 -19.36 -5.74
CA HIS A 156 11.71 -19.39 -7.20
C HIS A 156 10.37 -19.14 -7.90
N ILE A 157 10.35 -18.30 -8.95
CA ILE A 157 9.13 -17.96 -9.69
C ILE A 157 8.43 -19.21 -10.25
N ILE A 158 9.21 -20.21 -10.63
CA ILE A 158 8.71 -21.45 -11.25
C ILE A 158 8.44 -22.58 -10.24
N LYS A 159 8.59 -22.33 -8.92
CA LYS A 159 8.31 -23.36 -7.91
C LYS A 159 6.82 -23.72 -7.91
N GLY A 160 6.51 -25.00 -8.01
CA GLY A 160 5.15 -25.53 -8.11
C GLY A 160 4.46 -25.20 -9.44
N LYS A 161 5.20 -24.76 -10.46
CA LYS A 161 4.69 -24.44 -11.79
C LYS A 161 5.04 -25.51 -12.81
N LYS A 162 4.21 -25.63 -13.84
CA LYS A 162 4.51 -26.45 -15.01
C LYS A 162 5.37 -25.66 -16.01
N ILE A 163 6.46 -26.27 -16.47
CA ILE A 163 7.35 -25.69 -17.47
C ILE A 163 7.79 -26.74 -18.50
N THR A 164 8.22 -26.27 -19.66
CA THR A 164 8.94 -27.06 -20.65
C THR A 164 10.22 -26.33 -21.06
N GLY A 165 11.02 -26.96 -21.90
CA GLY A 165 12.29 -26.48 -22.43
C GLY A 165 13.06 -27.62 -23.06
N PHE A 166 14.31 -27.37 -23.47
CA PHE A 166 15.04 -28.34 -24.28
C PHE A 166 15.23 -29.65 -23.52
N THR A 167 14.92 -30.76 -24.18
CA THR A 167 14.85 -32.07 -23.53
C THR A 167 16.25 -32.65 -23.35
N THR A 168 16.49 -33.34 -22.24
CA THR A 168 17.73 -34.09 -21.99
C THR A 168 17.90 -35.22 -23.00
N GLU A 169 16.80 -35.78 -23.50
CA GLU A 169 16.82 -36.78 -24.58
C GLU A 169 17.36 -36.19 -25.88
N ALA A 170 16.94 -35.00 -26.28
CA ALA A 170 17.48 -34.31 -27.45
C ALA A 170 19.00 -34.06 -27.32
N GLU A 171 19.48 -33.68 -26.13
CA GLU A 171 20.92 -33.49 -25.89
C GLU A 171 21.72 -34.79 -26.07
N ARG A 172 21.14 -35.93 -25.68
CA ARG A 172 21.72 -37.26 -25.89
C ARG A 172 21.75 -37.64 -27.35
N ASP A 173 20.63 -37.44 -28.05
CA ASP A 173 20.50 -37.75 -29.47
C ASP A 173 21.48 -36.92 -30.31
N MET A 174 21.77 -35.70 -29.88
CA MET A 174 22.79 -34.82 -30.48
C MET A 174 24.22 -35.15 -30.05
N GLY A 175 24.42 -36.07 -29.10
CA GLY A 175 25.74 -36.42 -28.57
C GLY A 175 26.41 -35.28 -27.78
N LEU A 176 25.63 -34.36 -27.23
CA LEU A 176 26.14 -33.15 -26.56
C LEU A 176 26.17 -33.24 -25.03
N GLU A 177 25.55 -34.27 -24.44
CA GLU A 177 25.43 -34.41 -22.98
C GLU A 177 26.78 -34.32 -22.25
N ASP A 178 27.82 -34.99 -22.73
CA ASP A 178 29.15 -34.95 -22.11
C ASP A 178 29.83 -33.57 -22.24
N THR A 179 29.61 -32.89 -23.37
CA THR A 179 30.16 -31.54 -23.59
C THR A 179 29.50 -30.55 -22.63
N ILE A 180 28.19 -30.61 -22.48
CA ILE A 180 27.44 -29.72 -21.59
C ILE A 180 27.82 -29.99 -20.13
N LYS A 181 27.94 -31.26 -19.72
CA LYS A 181 28.41 -31.63 -18.38
C LYS A 181 29.81 -31.09 -18.09
N SER A 182 30.69 -31.01 -19.09
CA SER A 182 32.03 -30.43 -18.93
C SER A 182 32.03 -28.95 -18.53
N TRP A 183 30.93 -28.22 -18.79
CA TRP A 183 30.76 -26.82 -18.40
C TRP A 183 30.29 -26.66 -16.95
N ASN A 184 30.00 -27.78 -16.26
CA ASN A 184 29.45 -27.78 -14.89
C ASN A 184 28.16 -26.94 -14.78
N VAL A 185 27.29 -27.09 -15.78
CA VAL A 185 25.95 -26.48 -15.85
C VAL A 185 24.86 -27.54 -15.74
N GLU A 186 23.68 -27.12 -15.30
CA GLU A 186 22.51 -27.99 -15.18
C GLU A 186 21.75 -28.03 -16.50
N LEU A 187 21.19 -29.19 -16.84
CA LEU A 187 20.20 -29.29 -17.91
C LEU A 187 18.85 -28.71 -17.45
N VAL A 188 17.99 -28.38 -18.41
CA VAL A 188 16.68 -27.75 -18.10
C VAL A 188 15.81 -28.62 -17.20
N GLU A 189 15.77 -29.93 -17.44
CA GLU A 189 15.00 -30.88 -16.62
C GLU A 189 15.53 -31.01 -15.18
N GLU A 190 16.86 -31.00 -15.04
CA GLU A 190 17.54 -31.05 -13.74
C GLU A 190 17.25 -29.78 -12.94
N LEU A 191 17.37 -28.62 -13.60
CA LEU A 191 17.03 -27.32 -13.05
C LEU A 191 15.57 -27.29 -12.57
N ALA A 192 14.62 -27.69 -13.42
CA ALA A 192 13.20 -27.72 -13.10
C ALA A 192 12.95 -28.53 -11.82
N THR A 193 13.55 -29.71 -11.73
CA THR A 193 13.46 -30.59 -10.56
C THR A 193 14.03 -29.93 -9.32
N ARG A 194 15.24 -29.35 -9.39
CA ARG A 194 15.92 -28.71 -8.25
C ARG A 194 15.10 -27.59 -7.64
N VAL A 195 14.46 -26.75 -8.47
CA VAL A 195 13.69 -25.59 -7.99
C VAL A 195 12.22 -25.91 -7.68
N GLY A 196 11.83 -27.19 -7.80
CA GLY A 196 10.49 -27.67 -7.49
C GLY A 196 9.43 -27.33 -8.54
N ALA A 197 9.82 -27.16 -9.80
CA ALA A 197 8.92 -27.07 -10.95
C ALA A 197 8.58 -28.47 -11.49
N THR A 198 7.44 -28.60 -12.18
CA THR A 198 7.06 -29.82 -12.91
C THR A 198 7.43 -29.65 -14.37
N TYR A 199 8.36 -30.47 -14.86
CA TYR A 199 8.74 -30.47 -16.26
C TYR A 199 7.79 -31.36 -17.08
N GLU A 200 7.30 -30.85 -18.21
CA GLU A 200 6.53 -31.61 -19.20
C GLU A 200 7.12 -31.37 -20.61
N ARG A 201 6.95 -32.33 -21.51
CA ARG A 201 7.44 -32.27 -22.89
C ARG A 201 6.45 -32.88 -23.88
N GLY A 202 6.59 -32.52 -25.15
CA GLY A 202 5.90 -33.12 -26.28
C GLY A 202 6.29 -34.58 -26.50
N ALA A 203 5.53 -35.26 -27.36
CA ALA A 203 5.77 -36.66 -27.68
C ALA A 203 7.11 -36.84 -28.42
N GLY A 204 7.38 -35.98 -29.40
CA GLY A 204 8.68 -35.84 -30.06
C GLY A 204 9.55 -34.78 -29.41
N VAL A 205 10.86 -35.03 -29.38
CA VAL A 205 11.85 -34.10 -28.83
C VAL A 205 11.98 -32.80 -29.65
N TRP A 206 11.62 -32.84 -30.93
CA TRP A 206 11.61 -31.71 -31.87
C TRP A 206 10.20 -31.18 -32.21
N ASP A 207 9.16 -31.70 -31.55
CA ASP A 207 7.79 -31.24 -31.76
C ASP A 207 7.64 -29.79 -31.29
N ASP A 208 6.75 -29.04 -31.95
CA ASP A 208 6.27 -27.76 -31.44
C ASP A 208 5.45 -28.00 -30.16
N PHE A 209 6.00 -27.59 -29.02
CA PHE A 209 5.39 -27.78 -27.71
C PHE A 209 5.68 -26.60 -26.78
N HIS A 210 4.62 -26.07 -26.16
CA HIS A 210 4.73 -25.00 -25.18
C HIS A 210 3.74 -25.21 -24.04
N ILE A 211 4.01 -24.59 -22.90
CA ILE A 211 3.17 -24.62 -21.70
C ILE A 211 2.84 -23.20 -21.29
N VAL A 212 1.57 -22.98 -20.93
CA VAL A 212 1.07 -21.77 -20.29
C VAL A 212 0.59 -22.12 -18.88
N ASP A 213 1.31 -21.66 -17.86
CA ASP A 213 0.90 -21.76 -16.44
C ASP A 213 0.67 -20.34 -15.89
N GLY A 214 -0.54 -19.83 -16.11
CA GLY A 214 -0.93 -18.48 -15.72
C GLY A 214 -0.13 -17.41 -16.48
N ARG A 215 0.83 -16.76 -15.79
CA ARG A 215 1.69 -15.71 -16.36
C ARG A 215 3.08 -16.21 -16.77
N LEU A 216 3.31 -17.51 -16.65
CA LEU A 216 4.54 -18.18 -17.08
C LEU A 216 4.26 -18.91 -18.39
N VAL A 217 5.05 -18.62 -19.43
CA VAL A 217 4.93 -19.28 -20.75
C VAL A 217 6.28 -19.83 -21.18
N THR A 218 6.38 -21.13 -21.43
CA THR A 218 7.66 -21.78 -21.79
C THR A 218 7.52 -22.64 -23.03
N GLY A 219 8.52 -22.64 -23.91
CA GLY A 219 8.56 -23.44 -25.15
C GLY A 219 9.70 -24.45 -25.15
N GLN A 220 9.52 -25.59 -25.82
CA GLN A 220 10.43 -26.73 -25.72
C GLN A 220 11.74 -26.56 -26.50
N ASN A 221 11.70 -26.03 -27.70
CA ASN A 221 12.81 -26.08 -28.67
C ASN A 221 12.67 -24.95 -29.71
N PRO A 222 13.60 -24.82 -30.68
CA PRO A 222 13.51 -23.76 -31.69
C PRO A 222 12.19 -23.76 -32.47
N GLN A 223 11.64 -24.93 -32.79
CA GLN A 223 10.35 -25.10 -33.50
C GLN A 223 9.18 -24.53 -32.69
N SER A 224 9.32 -24.45 -31.37
CA SER A 224 8.31 -23.92 -30.46
C SER A 224 8.34 -22.39 -30.31
N SER A 225 9.29 -21.69 -30.93
CA SER A 225 9.48 -20.24 -30.74
C SER A 225 8.26 -19.41 -31.15
N VAL A 226 7.67 -19.73 -32.31
CA VAL A 226 6.49 -19.02 -32.83
C VAL A 226 5.25 -19.30 -31.97
N SER A 227 5.00 -20.56 -31.61
CA SER A 227 3.83 -20.94 -30.82
C SER A 227 3.90 -20.35 -29.40
N THR A 228 5.08 -20.36 -28.79
CA THR A 228 5.35 -19.74 -27.49
C THR A 228 5.10 -18.24 -27.54
N ALA A 229 5.57 -17.55 -28.59
CA ALA A 229 5.34 -16.12 -28.76
C ALA A 229 3.86 -15.78 -28.93
N LYS A 230 3.10 -16.59 -29.68
CA LYS A 230 1.64 -16.42 -29.82
C LYS A 230 0.93 -16.66 -28.49
N ALA A 231 1.32 -17.69 -27.74
CA ALA A 231 0.78 -17.98 -26.42
C ALA A 231 1.06 -16.84 -25.41
N ILE A 232 2.21 -16.16 -25.51
CA ILE A 232 2.51 -14.95 -24.73
C ILE A 232 1.52 -13.83 -25.05
N VAL A 233 1.26 -13.57 -26.34
CA VAL A 233 0.30 -12.54 -26.76
C VAL A 233 -1.09 -12.87 -26.22
N GLU A 234 -1.56 -14.11 -26.38
CA GLU A 234 -2.86 -14.55 -25.87
C GLU A 234 -2.96 -14.42 -24.34
N ALA A 235 -1.93 -14.86 -23.61
CA ALA A 235 -1.88 -14.74 -22.16
C ALA A 235 -1.87 -13.27 -21.70
N PHE A 236 -1.15 -12.40 -22.41
CA PHE A 236 -1.11 -10.97 -22.13
C PHE A 236 -2.47 -10.31 -22.39
N GLU A 237 -3.11 -10.57 -23.53
CA GLU A 237 -4.43 -10.01 -23.85
C GLU A 237 -5.49 -10.49 -22.86
N LYS A 238 -5.46 -11.78 -22.47
CA LYS A 238 -6.34 -12.30 -21.43
C LYS A 238 -6.11 -11.60 -20.10
N LEU A 239 -4.84 -11.40 -19.70
CA LEU A 239 -4.50 -10.70 -18.47
C LEU A 239 -5.01 -9.24 -18.49
N VAL A 240 -4.81 -8.52 -19.60
CA VAL A 240 -5.34 -7.16 -19.76
C VAL A 240 -6.86 -7.16 -19.73
N ALA A 241 -7.51 -8.10 -20.42
CA ALA A 241 -8.96 -8.26 -20.41
C ALA A 241 -9.50 -8.58 -19.02
N ASP A 242 -8.85 -9.44 -18.23
CA ASP A 242 -9.24 -9.78 -16.86
C ASP A 242 -9.08 -8.59 -15.91
N ILE A 243 -8.01 -7.79 -16.08
CA ILE A 243 -7.82 -6.54 -15.33
C ILE A 243 -8.90 -5.52 -15.70
N MET A 244 -9.19 -5.37 -16.99
CA MET A 244 -10.23 -4.47 -17.48
C MET A 244 -11.62 -4.94 -17.01
N ALA A 245 -11.92 -6.23 -17.13
CA ALA A 245 -13.15 -6.84 -16.67
C ALA A 245 -13.32 -6.72 -15.16
N SER A 246 -12.27 -6.93 -14.36
CA SER A 246 -12.31 -6.71 -12.90
C SER A 246 -12.56 -5.23 -12.57
N SER A 247 -11.91 -4.31 -13.28
CA SER A 247 -12.14 -2.87 -13.10
C SER A 247 -13.53 -2.41 -13.56
N VAL A 248 -14.10 -3.09 -14.56
CA VAL A 248 -15.45 -2.86 -15.08
C VAL A 248 -16.47 -3.50 -14.15
N VAL A 249 -16.26 -4.72 -13.65
CA VAL A 249 -17.13 -5.39 -12.66
C VAL A 249 -17.14 -4.60 -11.35
N GLU A 250 -16.01 -4.04 -10.90
CA GLU A 250 -15.95 -3.14 -9.74
C GLU A 250 -16.66 -1.80 -10.00
N LYS A 251 -16.79 -1.38 -11.26
CA LYS A 251 -17.57 -0.19 -11.70
C LYS A 251 -19.04 -0.49 -12.00
N VAL A 252 -19.40 -1.71 -12.42
CA VAL A 252 -20.71 -2.11 -12.97
C VAL A 252 -21.55 -2.85 -11.95
N LEU A 253 -20.96 -3.59 -11.01
CA LEU A 253 -21.71 -4.05 -9.85
C LEU A 253 -22.09 -2.80 -9.03
N PRO A 254 -23.38 -2.49 -8.88
CA PRO A 254 -23.77 -1.43 -7.96
C PRO A 254 -23.30 -1.87 -6.59
N LYS A 255 -22.32 -1.14 -6.01
CA LYS A 255 -22.11 -1.18 -4.56
C LYS A 255 -23.51 -1.04 -3.96
N PRO A 256 -23.95 -1.95 -3.06
CA PRO A 256 -25.30 -1.87 -2.50
C PRO A 256 -25.52 -0.43 -2.07
N LYS A 257 -26.46 0.25 -2.75
CA LYS A 257 -26.58 1.70 -2.65
C LYS A 257 -27.07 1.99 -1.25
N ILE A 258 -26.15 2.32 -0.35
CA ILE A 258 -26.49 2.69 1.01
C ILE A 258 -27.35 3.95 0.90
N GLU A 259 -28.64 3.80 1.18
CA GLU A 259 -29.59 4.90 1.10
C GLU A 259 -29.25 5.95 2.17
N MET A 260 -29.21 7.22 1.77
CA MET A 260 -28.93 8.33 2.69
C MET A 260 -29.94 8.32 3.85
N TYR A 261 -29.46 8.56 5.07
CA TYR A 261 -30.27 8.58 6.29
C TYR A 261 -30.94 7.24 6.66
N SER A 262 -30.55 6.12 6.03
CA SER A 262 -30.93 4.78 6.47
C SER A 262 -30.12 4.31 7.68
N GLY A 263 -30.56 3.23 8.35
CA GLY A 263 -29.78 2.58 9.41
C GLY A 263 -28.37 2.17 8.94
N SER A 264 -28.27 1.67 7.70
CA SER A 264 -26.99 1.31 7.07
C SER A 264 -26.09 2.51 6.83
N TYR A 265 -26.65 3.69 6.49
CA TYR A 265 -25.89 4.94 6.39
C TYR A 265 -25.30 5.36 7.73
N PHE A 266 -26.12 5.37 8.79
CA PHE A 266 -25.65 5.74 10.12
C PHE A 266 -24.61 4.76 10.66
N LEU A 267 -24.77 3.45 10.42
CA LEU A 267 -23.78 2.44 10.75
C LEU A 267 -22.48 2.66 9.97
N ALA A 268 -22.55 2.96 8.67
CA ALA A 268 -21.38 3.27 7.85
C ALA A 268 -20.65 4.52 8.38
N CYS A 269 -21.36 5.55 8.81
CA CYS A 269 -20.75 6.72 9.46
C CYS A 269 -20.13 6.37 10.82
N GLY A 270 -20.73 5.48 11.61
CA GLY A 270 -20.11 4.95 12.83
C GLY A 270 -18.81 4.20 12.54
N LEU A 271 -18.81 3.28 11.58
CA LEU A 271 -17.62 2.52 11.17
C LEU A 271 -16.52 3.43 10.61
N GLY A 272 -16.89 4.41 9.77
CA GLY A 272 -15.96 5.43 9.29
C GLY A 272 -15.35 6.24 10.44
N GLY A 273 -16.14 6.54 11.48
CA GLY A 273 -15.68 7.19 12.70
C GLY A 273 -14.64 6.36 13.47
N ILE A 274 -14.82 5.04 13.56
CA ILE A 274 -13.83 4.11 14.14
C ILE A 274 -12.51 4.19 13.39
N VAL A 275 -12.57 4.01 12.06
CA VAL A 275 -11.40 3.99 11.17
C VAL A 275 -10.69 5.34 11.17
N ALA A 276 -11.42 6.44 11.31
CA ALA A 276 -10.85 7.77 11.41
C ALA A 276 -10.21 8.06 12.78
N CYS A 277 -10.89 7.77 13.89
CA CYS A 277 -10.45 8.22 15.22
C CYS A 277 -9.48 7.24 15.91
N GLY A 278 -9.75 5.93 15.89
CA GLY A 278 -8.91 4.95 16.59
C GLY A 278 -7.44 5.00 16.15
N PRO A 279 -7.15 4.83 14.85
CA PRO A 279 -5.78 4.89 14.32
C PRO A 279 -5.11 6.26 14.52
N THR A 280 -5.82 7.36 14.27
CA THR A 280 -5.21 8.71 14.38
C THR A 280 -4.86 9.06 15.83
N HIS A 281 -5.71 8.71 16.80
CA HIS A 281 -5.39 8.90 18.22
C HIS A 281 -4.28 7.96 18.70
N THR A 282 -4.23 6.74 18.16
CA THR A 282 -3.14 5.81 18.48
C THR A 282 -1.80 6.32 17.95
N ALA A 283 -1.78 6.90 16.75
CA ALA A 283 -0.57 7.47 16.15
C ALA A 283 0.02 8.64 16.97
N ILE A 284 -0.83 9.43 17.65
CA ILE A 284 -0.38 10.54 18.51
C ILE A 284 -0.11 10.12 19.96
N THR A 285 -0.31 8.84 20.32
CA THR A 285 -0.05 8.34 21.69
C THR A 285 1.35 8.68 22.22
N PRO A 286 2.43 8.67 21.42
CA PRO A 286 3.74 9.11 21.89
C PRO A 286 3.78 10.57 22.37
N LEU A 287 3.08 11.47 21.67
CA LEU A 287 2.94 12.87 22.07
C LEU A 287 2.14 12.97 23.37
N ASP A 288 1.02 12.25 23.44
CA ASP A 288 0.14 12.25 24.61
C ASP A 288 0.83 11.68 25.86
N LEU A 289 1.59 10.59 25.73
CA LEU A 289 2.33 9.98 26.85
C LEU A 289 3.30 10.97 27.50
N VAL A 290 4.12 11.63 26.69
CA VAL A 290 5.09 12.60 27.20
C VAL A 290 4.38 13.84 27.75
N LYS A 291 3.31 14.31 27.08
CA LYS A 291 2.48 15.42 27.57
C LYS A 291 1.92 15.10 28.95
N CYS A 292 1.25 13.96 29.12
CA CYS A 292 0.61 13.56 30.38
C CYS A 292 1.61 13.44 31.52
N ARG A 293 2.80 12.86 31.29
CA ARG A 293 3.86 12.79 32.31
C ARG A 293 4.37 14.18 32.72
N ARG A 294 4.62 15.05 31.75
CA ARG A 294 5.08 16.43 32.00
C ARG A 294 4.02 17.30 32.68
N GLN A 295 2.74 16.96 32.55
CA GLN A 295 1.66 17.65 33.27
C GLN A 295 1.65 17.31 34.76
N VAL A 296 2.09 16.10 35.15
CA VAL A 296 2.23 15.69 36.55
C VAL A 296 3.55 16.15 37.14
N ASP A 297 4.66 15.91 36.43
CA ASP A 297 5.98 16.39 36.81
C ASP A 297 6.64 17.13 35.63
N PRO A 298 6.63 18.48 35.63
CA PRO A 298 7.24 19.27 34.57
C PRO A 298 8.75 19.05 34.40
N LYS A 299 9.45 18.55 35.44
CA LYS A 299 10.91 18.35 35.45
C LYS A 299 11.33 16.97 34.97
N ILE A 300 10.39 16.03 34.79
CA ILE A 300 10.70 14.65 34.41
C ILE A 300 11.41 14.54 33.05
N TYR A 301 11.10 15.45 32.11
CA TYR A 301 11.74 15.53 30.80
C TYR A 301 12.05 16.98 30.43
N SER A 302 13.24 17.22 29.90
CA SER A 302 13.67 18.56 29.46
C SER A 302 12.96 19.02 28.19
N SER A 303 12.53 18.09 27.34
CA SER A 303 11.77 18.34 26.11
C SER A 303 10.95 17.12 25.71
N ASN A 304 10.06 17.28 24.72
CA ASN A 304 9.26 16.14 24.22
C ASN A 304 10.15 15.05 23.58
N ILE A 305 11.17 15.47 22.82
CA ILE A 305 12.14 14.57 22.18
C ILE A 305 13.00 13.86 23.23
N ASN A 306 13.43 14.58 24.28
CA ASN A 306 14.14 13.97 25.40
C ASN A 306 13.25 12.94 26.11
N GLY A 307 11.96 13.22 26.30
CA GLY A 307 10.99 12.26 26.83
C GLY A 307 10.92 10.99 26.00
N TRP A 308 10.76 11.09 24.69
CA TRP A 308 10.75 9.93 23.79
C TRP A 308 12.05 9.14 23.83
N SER A 309 13.18 9.82 23.73
CA SER A 309 14.51 9.19 23.77
C SER A 309 14.75 8.45 25.09
N THR A 310 14.36 9.06 26.21
CA THR A 310 14.49 8.46 27.55
C THR A 310 13.63 7.21 27.68
N ILE A 311 12.37 7.28 27.25
CA ILE A 311 11.44 6.14 27.28
C ILE A 311 11.92 5.02 26.35
N TYR A 312 12.38 5.37 25.14
CA TYR A 312 12.88 4.40 24.17
C TYR A 312 14.12 3.65 24.68
N ARG A 313 15.07 4.36 25.31
CA ARG A 313 16.25 3.73 25.91
C ARG A 313 15.90 2.76 27.04
N GLY A 314 14.82 3.02 27.79
CA GLY A 314 14.41 2.17 28.91
C GLY A 314 13.51 0.98 28.51
N SER A 315 12.56 1.18 27.59
CA SER A 315 11.50 0.20 27.30
C SER A 315 11.22 -0.01 25.80
N GLY A 316 12.11 0.50 24.93
CA GLY A 316 12.01 0.40 23.48
C GLY A 316 10.75 1.06 22.91
N LEU A 317 10.39 0.65 21.70
CA LEU A 317 9.24 1.18 20.97
C LEU A 317 7.90 0.94 21.70
N ARG A 318 7.78 -0.19 22.40
CA ARG A 318 6.58 -0.51 23.21
C ARG A 318 6.36 0.50 24.34
N GLY A 319 7.45 1.00 24.93
CA GLY A 319 7.37 2.07 25.94
C GLY A 319 6.90 3.41 25.37
N VAL A 320 7.32 3.75 24.16
CA VAL A 320 6.95 5.02 23.51
C VAL A 320 5.44 5.08 23.18
N PHE A 321 4.84 3.93 22.87
CA PHE A 321 3.40 3.77 22.66
C PHE A 321 2.66 3.28 23.91
N PHE A 322 3.20 3.49 25.10
CA PHE A 322 2.56 3.05 26.32
C PHE A 322 1.18 3.71 26.53
N GLY A 323 0.16 2.89 26.79
CA GLY A 323 -1.24 3.33 26.82
C GLY A 323 -1.95 3.31 25.47
N TRP A 324 -1.35 2.77 24.40
CA TRP A 324 -2.00 2.70 23.08
C TRP A 324 -3.33 1.94 23.06
N SER A 325 -3.47 0.87 23.85
CA SER A 325 -4.67 0.02 23.82
C SER A 325 -5.94 0.69 24.35
N PRO A 326 -5.96 1.33 25.55
CA PRO A 326 -7.12 2.10 25.96
C PRO A 326 -7.37 3.30 25.03
N THR A 327 -6.31 3.92 24.47
CA THR A 327 -6.47 4.98 23.46
C THR A 327 -7.20 4.45 22.22
N PHE A 328 -6.72 3.36 21.63
CA PHE A 328 -7.31 2.80 20.41
C PHE A 328 -8.77 2.42 20.63
N VAL A 329 -9.08 1.66 21.69
CA VAL A 329 -10.45 1.20 21.97
C VAL A 329 -11.36 2.37 22.32
N GLY A 330 -10.93 3.24 23.23
CA GLY A 330 -11.70 4.39 23.68
C GLY A 330 -12.04 5.35 22.54
N TYR A 331 -11.05 5.77 21.76
CA TYR A 331 -11.27 6.70 20.64
C TYR A 331 -11.93 6.04 19.43
N SER A 332 -11.87 4.71 19.29
CA SER A 332 -12.72 3.99 18.32
C SER A 332 -14.18 4.07 18.71
N CYS A 333 -14.52 3.75 19.96
CA CYS A 333 -15.89 3.87 20.48
C CYS A 333 -16.40 5.32 20.41
N GLN A 334 -15.56 6.28 20.81
CA GLN A 334 -15.88 7.70 20.70
C GLN A 334 -16.09 8.10 19.23
N GLY A 335 -15.22 7.65 18.32
CA GLY A 335 -15.32 7.91 16.89
C GLY A 335 -16.63 7.38 16.31
N ALA A 336 -17.01 6.15 16.67
CA ALA A 336 -18.27 5.54 16.25
C ALA A 336 -19.48 6.37 16.67
N GLY A 337 -19.55 6.74 17.96
CA GLY A 337 -20.64 7.55 18.49
C GLY A 337 -20.64 8.95 17.88
N LYS A 338 -19.49 9.62 17.87
CA LYS A 338 -19.34 11.00 17.40
C LYS A 338 -19.76 11.17 15.94
N TYR A 339 -19.24 10.35 15.02
CA TYR A 339 -19.57 10.49 13.60
C TYR A 339 -20.90 9.82 13.23
N GLY A 340 -21.23 8.68 13.83
CA GLY A 340 -22.49 7.97 13.60
C GLY A 340 -23.70 8.74 14.14
N PHE A 341 -23.68 9.08 15.43
CA PHE A 341 -24.79 9.83 16.05
C PHE A 341 -24.87 11.27 15.56
N TYR A 342 -23.76 11.89 15.16
CA TYR A 342 -23.82 13.22 14.54
C TYR A 342 -24.72 13.21 13.32
N GLU A 343 -24.59 12.22 12.42
CA GLU A 343 -25.44 12.11 11.24
C GLU A 343 -26.90 11.81 11.60
N VAL A 344 -27.14 10.97 12.63
CA VAL A 344 -28.49 10.70 13.14
C VAL A 344 -29.15 11.98 13.66
N PHE A 345 -28.47 12.74 14.53
CA PHE A 345 -29.03 13.95 15.12
C PHE A 345 -29.08 15.10 14.12
N LYS A 346 -28.14 15.18 13.17
CA LYS A 346 -28.19 16.15 12.08
C LYS A 346 -29.44 15.94 11.21
N TYR A 347 -29.75 14.68 10.90
CA TYR A 347 -30.99 14.31 10.20
C TYR A 347 -32.23 14.61 11.05
N LEU A 348 -32.25 14.17 12.31
CA LEU A 348 -33.40 14.35 13.19
C LEU A 348 -33.69 15.83 13.46
N TYR A 349 -32.69 16.62 13.83
CA TYR A 349 -32.85 18.04 14.15
C TYR A 349 -33.07 18.86 12.88
N GLY A 350 -32.29 18.61 11.83
CA GLY A 350 -32.31 19.42 10.61
C GLY A 350 -33.44 19.09 9.63
N GLN A 351 -34.03 17.90 9.66
CA GLN A 351 -35.10 17.53 8.72
C GLN A 351 -36.43 17.20 9.41
N LYS A 352 -36.43 16.62 10.62
CA LYS A 352 -37.67 16.17 11.28
C LYS A 352 -38.21 17.16 12.31
N LEU A 353 -37.35 17.67 13.20
CA LEU A 353 -37.79 18.49 14.34
C LEU A 353 -37.74 19.99 14.05
N PHE A 354 -36.68 20.47 13.40
CA PHE A 354 -36.43 21.91 13.21
C PHE A 354 -35.98 22.26 11.78
N PRO A 355 -36.79 21.96 10.74
CA PRO A 355 -36.38 22.10 9.34
C PRO A 355 -36.05 23.53 8.89
N ASN A 356 -36.59 24.55 9.58
CA ASN A 356 -36.38 25.97 9.24
C ASN A 356 -35.30 26.65 10.09
N THR A 357 -34.61 25.90 10.96
CA THR A 357 -33.58 26.45 11.84
C THR A 357 -32.25 26.63 11.09
N ASN A 358 -31.47 27.63 11.49
CA ASN A 358 -30.14 27.87 10.96
C ASN A 358 -29.29 26.57 11.01
N LYS A 359 -28.76 26.14 9.85
CA LYS A 359 -27.96 24.91 9.71
C LYS A 359 -26.79 24.85 10.72
N THR A 360 -26.15 25.96 11.04
CA THR A 360 -25.07 26.01 12.04
C THR A 360 -25.57 25.63 13.43
N VAL A 361 -26.76 26.09 13.83
CA VAL A 361 -27.37 25.72 15.12
C VAL A 361 -27.68 24.23 15.16
N VAL A 362 -28.17 23.67 14.05
CA VAL A 362 -28.37 22.22 13.90
C VAL A 362 -27.04 21.47 14.05
N PHE A 363 -25.97 21.90 13.39
CA PHE A 363 -24.66 21.25 13.49
C PHE A 363 -24.12 21.29 14.92
N LEU A 364 -24.24 22.44 15.60
CA LEU A 364 -23.85 22.61 17.00
C LEU A 364 -24.65 21.68 17.92
N GLY A 365 -25.98 21.64 17.81
CA GLY A 365 -26.83 20.77 18.64
C GLY A 365 -26.60 19.28 18.38
N ALA A 366 -26.50 18.89 17.11
CA ALA A 366 -26.29 17.49 16.72
C ALA A 366 -24.93 16.97 17.21
N SER A 367 -23.87 17.76 17.02
CA SER A 367 -22.51 17.40 17.45
C SER A 367 -22.38 17.39 18.98
N ALA A 368 -23.01 18.32 19.69
CA ALA A 368 -23.04 18.30 21.15
C ALA A 368 -23.72 17.05 21.72
N THR A 369 -24.87 16.66 21.17
CA THR A 369 -25.61 15.47 21.60
C THR A 369 -24.83 14.20 21.28
N ALA A 370 -24.25 14.12 20.07
CA ALA A 370 -23.43 12.99 19.65
C ALA A 370 -22.20 12.80 20.56
N GLU A 371 -21.48 13.88 20.87
CA GLU A 371 -20.31 13.82 21.75
C GLU A 371 -20.68 13.42 23.18
N ALA A 372 -21.77 13.97 23.72
CA ALA A 372 -22.20 13.65 25.08
C ALA A 372 -22.44 12.14 25.27
N ILE A 373 -23.05 11.48 24.27
CA ILE A 373 -23.27 10.03 24.26
C ILE A 373 -21.96 9.27 24.00
N ALA A 374 -21.16 9.72 23.03
CA ALA A 374 -19.89 9.08 22.68
C ALA A 374 -18.90 9.05 23.87
N ASP A 375 -18.92 10.09 24.69
CA ASP A 375 -18.06 10.22 25.87
C ASP A 375 -18.41 9.24 26.99
N LEU A 376 -19.66 8.75 27.05
CA LEU A 376 -20.02 7.66 27.96
C LEU A 376 -19.24 6.37 27.64
N ALA A 377 -18.94 6.14 26.35
CA ALA A 377 -18.13 5.01 25.92
C ALA A 377 -16.63 5.29 26.06
N LEU A 378 -16.18 6.54 25.85
CA LEU A 378 -14.77 6.92 25.99
C LEU A 378 -14.30 6.94 27.45
N CYS A 379 -15.14 7.42 28.37
CA CYS A 379 -14.73 7.80 29.72
C CYS A 379 -14.00 6.67 30.50
N PRO A 380 -14.45 5.41 30.50
CA PRO A 380 -13.73 4.32 31.15
C PRO A 380 -12.30 4.12 30.62
N PHE A 381 -12.12 4.20 29.30
CA PHE A 381 -10.82 4.03 28.67
C PHE A 381 -9.91 5.23 28.89
N GLU A 382 -10.46 6.44 28.92
CA GLU A 382 -9.71 7.64 29.27
C GLU A 382 -9.22 7.58 30.72
N ALA A 383 -10.06 7.10 31.64
CA ALA A 383 -9.68 6.91 33.05
C ALA A 383 -8.52 5.92 33.19
N ILE A 384 -8.57 4.79 32.47
CA ILE A 384 -7.49 3.81 32.44
C ILE A 384 -6.22 4.40 31.81
N LYS A 385 -6.35 5.01 30.63
CA LYS A 385 -5.24 5.62 29.88
C LYS A 385 -4.49 6.64 30.74
N VAL A 386 -5.21 7.57 31.36
CA VAL A 386 -4.61 8.64 32.17
C VAL A 386 -3.83 8.03 33.33
N ARG A 387 -4.42 7.12 34.12
CA ARG A 387 -3.72 6.48 35.26
C ARG A 387 -2.52 5.65 34.82
N MET A 388 -2.62 4.93 33.70
CA MET A 388 -1.48 4.22 33.14
C MET A 388 -0.36 5.19 32.80
N GLN A 389 -0.65 6.29 32.09
CA GLN A 389 0.38 7.18 31.56
C GLN A 389 1.01 8.11 32.59
N THR A 390 0.26 8.52 33.63
CA THR A 390 0.68 9.56 34.58
C THR A 390 1.28 9.02 35.89
N THR A 391 0.91 7.82 36.34
CA THR A 391 1.43 7.25 37.59
C THR A 391 2.81 6.62 37.36
N LEU A 392 3.77 6.92 38.24
CA LEU A 392 5.13 6.35 38.21
C LEU A 392 5.47 5.78 39.60
N PRO A 393 5.74 4.46 39.73
CA PRO A 393 5.63 3.41 38.70
C PRO A 393 4.19 3.26 38.13
N PRO A 394 4.01 2.68 36.91
CA PRO A 394 2.71 2.61 36.26
C PRO A 394 1.63 1.94 37.11
N PHE A 395 0.44 2.57 37.19
CA PHE A 395 -0.72 2.02 37.90
C PHE A 395 -1.12 0.63 37.35
N ALA A 396 -1.04 0.45 36.04
CA ALA A 396 -1.26 -0.81 35.35
C ALA A 396 -0.41 -0.88 34.07
N ASN A 397 0.00 -2.07 33.65
CA ASN A 397 0.78 -2.29 32.44
C ASN A 397 -0.09 -2.66 31.23
N SER A 398 -1.36 -2.98 31.45
CA SER A 398 -2.32 -3.30 30.40
C SER A 398 -3.69 -2.69 30.67
N MET A 399 -4.49 -2.52 29.61
CA MET A 399 -5.88 -2.07 29.71
C MET A 399 -6.72 -2.97 30.63
N ARG A 400 -6.56 -4.29 30.52
CA ARG A 400 -7.32 -5.28 31.32
C ARG A 400 -6.98 -5.17 32.80
N GLU A 401 -5.68 -5.03 33.12
CA GLU A 401 -5.23 -4.83 34.49
C GLU A 401 -5.75 -3.50 35.05
N GLY A 402 -5.66 -2.41 34.28
CA GLY A 402 -6.16 -1.09 34.69
C GLY A 402 -7.67 -1.11 34.95
N TRP A 403 -8.44 -1.76 34.07
CA TRP A 403 -9.88 -1.95 34.28
C TRP A 403 -10.15 -2.72 35.58
N SER A 404 -9.49 -3.87 35.77
CA SER A 404 -9.67 -4.72 36.93
C SER A 404 -9.35 -4.00 38.24
N LYS A 405 -8.24 -3.24 38.28
CA LYS A 405 -7.81 -2.49 39.46
C LYS A 405 -8.79 -1.38 39.82
N ILE A 406 -9.21 -0.56 38.85
CA ILE A 406 -10.17 0.52 39.11
C ILE A 406 -11.49 -0.03 39.64
N VAL A 407 -12.01 -1.10 39.04
CA VAL A 407 -13.28 -1.70 39.49
C VAL A 407 -13.13 -2.33 40.87
N ALA A 408 -12.00 -2.96 41.19
CA ALA A 408 -11.75 -3.53 42.51
C ALA A 408 -11.64 -2.45 43.60
N GLU A 409 -10.98 -1.32 43.31
CA GLU A 409 -10.71 -0.26 44.31
C GLU A 409 -11.87 0.75 44.45
N GLU A 410 -12.54 1.09 43.35
CA GLU A 410 -13.50 2.21 43.28
C GLU A 410 -14.88 1.81 42.73
N GLY A 411 -15.06 0.54 42.37
CA GLY A 411 -16.24 0.06 41.66
C GLY A 411 -16.36 0.62 40.24
N TYR A 412 -17.46 0.31 39.57
CA TYR A 412 -17.73 0.83 38.22
C TYR A 412 -17.87 2.36 38.18
N ALA A 413 -18.29 2.99 39.28
CA ALA A 413 -18.35 4.45 39.38
C ALA A 413 -16.97 5.12 39.24
N GLY A 414 -15.88 4.43 39.64
CA GLY A 414 -14.50 4.90 39.48
C GLY A 414 -14.11 5.19 38.02
N LEU A 415 -14.65 4.40 37.07
CA LEU A 415 -14.42 4.57 35.64
C LEU A 415 -15.02 5.86 35.06
N TYR A 416 -16.01 6.45 35.76
CA TYR A 416 -16.79 7.60 35.29
C TYR A 416 -16.53 8.90 36.07
N LYS A 417 -15.63 8.90 37.07
CA LYS A 417 -15.29 10.11 37.84
C LYS A 417 -14.77 11.27 36.98
N GLY A 418 -14.21 10.96 35.81
CA GLY A 418 -13.70 11.95 34.85
C GLY A 418 -14.73 12.48 33.84
N LEU A 419 -15.99 12.05 33.89
CA LEU A 419 -16.98 12.32 32.85
C LEU A 419 -17.30 13.82 32.70
N TYR A 420 -17.54 14.55 33.79
CA TYR A 420 -17.85 15.98 33.71
C TYR A 420 -16.68 16.82 33.16
N PRO A 421 -15.43 16.65 33.63
CA PRO A 421 -14.27 17.28 32.99
C PRO A 421 -14.10 16.88 31.53
N LEU A 422 -14.42 15.62 31.18
CA LEU A 422 -14.36 15.15 29.80
C LEU A 422 -15.37 15.91 28.92
N TRP A 423 -16.64 15.98 29.31
CA TRP A 423 -17.67 16.73 28.60
C TRP A 423 -17.33 18.21 28.45
N ALA A 424 -16.83 18.85 29.52
CA ALA A 424 -16.43 20.25 29.48
C ALA A 424 -15.34 20.54 28.44
N ARG A 425 -14.50 19.54 28.11
CA ARG A 425 -13.46 19.63 27.08
C ARG A 425 -13.96 19.22 25.70
N GLN A 426 -14.60 18.07 25.62
CA GLN A 426 -14.89 17.37 24.37
C GLN A 426 -16.10 17.96 23.65
N ILE A 427 -17.17 18.31 24.37
CA ILE A 427 -18.39 18.85 23.75
C ILE A 427 -18.09 20.16 23.01
N PRO A 428 -17.45 21.18 23.62
CA PRO A 428 -17.12 22.41 22.89
C PRO A 428 -16.17 22.17 21.72
N TYR A 429 -15.19 21.28 21.90
CA TYR A 429 -14.26 20.90 20.83
C TYR A 429 -14.98 20.29 19.64
N THR A 430 -15.86 19.31 19.87
CA THR A 430 -16.62 18.63 18.81
C THR A 430 -17.64 19.57 18.15
N MET A 431 -18.28 20.45 18.91
CA MET A 431 -19.18 21.48 18.36
C MET A 431 -18.48 22.37 17.33
N VAL A 432 -17.32 22.93 17.70
CA VAL A 432 -16.53 23.77 16.80
C VAL A 432 -16.02 22.95 15.61
N LYS A 433 -15.55 21.72 15.85
CA LYS A 433 -15.01 20.84 14.82
C LYS A 433 -16.01 20.61 13.69
N PHE A 434 -17.22 20.18 14.02
CA PHE A 434 -18.22 19.86 13.00
C PHE A 434 -18.80 21.11 12.36
N ALA A 435 -19.16 22.13 13.15
CA ALA A 435 -19.74 23.36 12.60
C ALA A 435 -18.76 24.10 11.68
N THR A 436 -17.49 24.22 12.07
CA THR A 436 -16.47 24.85 11.23
C THR A 436 -16.14 24.00 10.02
N PHE A 437 -16.06 22.66 10.15
CA PHE A 437 -15.81 21.79 9.00
C PHE A 437 -16.89 21.97 7.93
N GLU A 438 -18.17 21.87 8.31
CA GLU A 438 -19.30 22.02 7.40
C GLU A 438 -19.26 23.39 6.69
N LYS A 439 -18.98 24.47 7.44
CA LYS A 439 -18.88 25.83 6.87
C LYS A 439 -17.64 26.04 6.02
N ALA A 440 -16.50 25.44 6.38
CA ALA A 440 -15.28 25.53 5.61
C ALA A 440 -15.43 24.82 4.26
N VAL A 441 -16.03 23.62 4.25
CA VAL A 441 -16.31 22.89 3.00
C VAL A 441 -17.30 23.66 2.12
N GLU A 442 -18.37 24.20 2.70
CA GLU A 442 -19.34 25.05 1.99
C GLU A 442 -18.64 26.29 1.38
N GLY A 443 -17.78 26.98 2.15
CA GLY A 443 -17.03 28.13 1.67
C GLY A 443 -16.01 27.80 0.58
N ILE A 444 -15.30 26.67 0.69
CA ILE A 444 -14.34 26.22 -0.33
C ILE A 444 -15.08 25.91 -1.64
N TYR A 445 -16.20 25.17 -1.59
CA TYR A 445 -16.98 24.90 -2.81
C TYR A 445 -17.59 26.17 -3.39
N GLY A 446 -18.04 27.11 -2.56
CA GLY A 446 -18.53 28.42 -3.01
C GLY A 446 -17.45 29.24 -3.70
N TYR A 447 -16.19 29.18 -3.24
CA TYR A 447 -15.07 29.85 -3.89
C TYR A 447 -14.68 29.22 -5.24
N LEU A 448 -14.82 27.90 -5.37
CA LEU A 448 -14.45 27.18 -6.59
C LEU A 448 -15.52 27.25 -7.71
N ASP A 449 -16.67 27.86 -7.43
CA ASP A 449 -17.75 28.22 -8.36
C ASP A 449 -18.16 27.13 -9.37
N ARG A 450 -18.13 25.87 -8.93
CA ARG A 450 -18.65 24.72 -9.69
C ARG A 450 -19.32 23.73 -8.73
N PRO A 451 -20.38 23.01 -9.16
CA PRO A 451 -21.12 22.13 -8.27
C PRO A 451 -20.24 21.00 -7.75
N LYS A 452 -20.42 20.59 -6.49
CA LYS A 452 -19.66 19.50 -5.86
C LYS A 452 -19.61 18.22 -6.72
N THR A 453 -20.68 17.94 -7.45
CA THR A 453 -20.81 16.78 -8.35
C THR A 453 -19.88 16.81 -9.57
N SER A 454 -19.35 17.97 -9.96
CA SER A 454 -18.40 18.10 -11.08
C SER A 454 -16.94 17.79 -10.69
N PHE A 455 -16.65 17.71 -9.39
CA PHE A 455 -15.30 17.36 -8.90
C PHE A 455 -15.12 15.86 -8.89
N ASN A 456 -13.91 15.39 -9.26
CA ASN A 456 -13.56 13.99 -9.07
C ASN A 456 -13.37 13.67 -7.58
N LYS A 457 -13.38 12.38 -7.23
CA LYS A 457 -13.32 11.92 -5.83
C LYS A 457 -12.06 12.41 -5.11
N THR A 458 -10.91 12.45 -5.78
CA THR A 458 -9.66 12.93 -5.19
C THR A 458 -9.73 14.41 -4.84
N GLU A 459 -10.31 15.24 -5.71
CA GLU A 459 -10.52 16.66 -5.43
C GLU A 459 -11.49 16.86 -4.26
N GLN A 460 -12.58 16.09 -4.19
CA GLN A 460 -13.53 16.16 -3.07
C GLN A 460 -12.89 15.75 -1.74
N LEU A 461 -12.01 14.74 -1.75
CA LEU A 461 -11.24 14.35 -0.56
C LEU A 461 -10.20 15.42 -0.17
N GLY A 462 -9.60 16.10 -1.16
CA GLY A 462 -8.73 17.25 -0.93
C GLY A 462 -9.47 18.40 -0.23
N VAL A 463 -10.71 18.70 -0.65
CA VAL A 463 -11.57 19.68 0.02
C VAL A 463 -11.90 19.25 1.46
N SER A 464 -12.19 17.96 1.68
CA SER A 464 -12.43 17.41 3.03
C SER A 464 -11.20 17.58 3.93
N PHE A 465 -10.00 17.26 3.43
CA PHE A 465 -8.76 17.47 4.19
C PHE A 465 -8.55 18.95 4.54
N ALA A 466 -8.70 19.85 3.56
CA ALA A 466 -8.56 21.29 3.77
C ALA A 466 -9.59 21.85 4.76
N GLY A 467 -10.86 21.45 4.62
CA GLY A 467 -11.92 21.81 5.57
C GLY A 467 -11.63 21.29 6.98
N GLY A 468 -11.06 20.08 7.09
CA GLY A 468 -10.62 19.51 8.36
C GLY A 468 -9.44 20.25 8.99
N VAL A 469 -8.49 20.74 8.19
CA VAL A 469 -7.39 21.60 8.67
C VAL A 469 -7.94 22.92 9.23
N ILE A 470 -8.82 23.61 8.49
CA ILE A 470 -9.46 24.86 8.94
C ILE A 470 -10.24 24.62 10.23
N ALA A 471 -11.03 23.55 10.29
CA ALA A 471 -11.75 23.15 11.50
C ALA A 471 -10.80 22.91 12.66
N GLY A 472 -9.66 22.24 12.44
CA GLY A 472 -8.65 21.99 13.46
C GLY A 472 -8.03 23.28 14.02
N ILE A 473 -7.77 24.29 13.18
CA ILE A 473 -7.29 25.61 13.60
C ILE A 473 -8.32 26.29 14.51
N CYS A 474 -9.57 26.39 14.05
CA CYS A 474 -10.65 27.02 14.81
C CYS A 474 -10.92 26.30 16.13
N CYS A 475 -10.92 24.96 16.11
CA CYS A 475 -11.02 24.15 17.32
C CYS A 475 -9.92 24.49 18.31
N ALA A 476 -8.68 24.59 17.84
CA ALA A 476 -7.55 24.91 18.71
C ALA A 476 -7.79 26.26 19.38
N ILE A 477 -8.15 27.30 18.63
CA ILE A 477 -8.36 28.66 19.14
C ILE A 477 -9.50 28.69 20.17
N VAL A 478 -10.68 28.16 19.83
CA VAL A 478 -11.87 28.25 20.69
C VAL A 478 -11.72 27.42 21.95
N SER A 479 -11.14 26.21 21.85
CA SER A 479 -10.98 25.31 23.00
C SER A 479 -9.69 25.56 23.80
N HIS A 480 -8.84 26.52 23.40
CA HIS A 480 -7.57 26.81 24.07
C HIS A 480 -7.70 27.24 25.53
N PRO A 481 -8.51 28.27 25.84
CA PRO A 481 -8.64 28.75 27.21
C PRO A 481 -9.13 27.67 28.17
N ALA A 482 -10.12 26.87 27.73
CA ALA A 482 -10.70 25.79 28.52
C ALA A 482 -9.67 24.67 28.79
N ASP A 483 -8.90 24.25 27.79
CA ASP A 483 -7.87 23.22 27.95
C ASP A 483 -6.74 23.64 28.88
N VAL A 484 -6.28 24.89 28.77
CA VAL A 484 -5.28 25.45 29.69
C VAL A 484 -5.83 25.48 31.12
N MET A 485 -7.07 25.90 31.29
CA MET A 485 -7.70 25.97 32.61
C MET A 485 -7.91 24.57 33.23
N VAL A 486 -8.45 23.61 32.47
CA VAL A 486 -8.66 22.24 32.95
C VAL A 486 -7.33 21.55 33.25
N SER A 487 -6.30 21.74 32.42
CA SER A 487 -4.98 21.17 32.66
C SER A 487 -4.35 21.71 33.94
N LYS A 488 -4.45 23.02 34.18
CA LYS A 488 -3.96 23.65 35.43
C LYS A 488 -4.81 23.30 36.64
N LEU A 489 -6.11 23.15 36.47
CA LEU A 489 -7.00 22.68 37.54
C LEU A 489 -6.59 21.28 38.00
N ASN A 490 -6.27 20.38 37.07
CA ASN A 490 -5.87 19.02 37.41
C ASN A 490 -4.50 18.95 38.11
N SER A 491 -3.57 19.85 37.81
CA SER A 491 -2.23 19.85 38.42
C SER A 491 -2.09 20.73 39.67
N GLU A 492 -2.91 21.77 39.82
CA GLU A 492 -2.71 22.80 40.86
C GLU A 492 -3.86 22.88 41.89
N ARG A 493 -4.90 22.05 41.76
CA ARG A 493 -6.02 22.03 42.72
C ARG A 493 -5.56 21.49 44.07
N LYS A 494 -5.80 22.26 45.13
CA LYS A 494 -5.46 21.87 46.50
C LYS A 494 -6.50 20.91 47.07
N ALA A 495 -6.09 20.06 48.01
CA ALA A 495 -7.00 19.18 48.73
C ALA A 495 -8.08 20.02 49.46
N GLY A 496 -9.36 19.66 49.27
CA GLY A 496 -10.50 20.39 49.84
C GLY A 496 -10.91 21.67 49.08
N GLU A 497 -10.16 22.10 48.06
CA GLU A 497 -10.50 23.30 47.28
C GLU A 497 -11.62 23.01 46.27
N GLY A 498 -12.64 23.88 46.23
CA GLY A 498 -13.69 23.81 45.22
C GLY A 498 -13.16 24.11 43.82
N ALA A 499 -13.69 23.46 42.79
CA ALA A 499 -13.22 23.64 41.41
C ALA A 499 -13.29 25.11 40.96
N GLY A 500 -14.37 25.83 41.30
CA GLY A 500 -14.50 27.26 40.98
C GLY A 500 -13.47 28.16 41.69
N GLN A 501 -13.14 27.84 42.95
CA GLN A 501 -12.11 28.57 43.71
C GLN A 501 -10.73 28.38 43.09
N ALA A 502 -10.40 27.13 42.73
CA ALA A 502 -9.14 26.80 42.06
C ALA A 502 -9.05 27.50 40.70
N VAL A 503 -10.11 27.48 39.88
CA VAL A 503 -10.17 28.20 38.59
C VAL A 503 -9.95 29.70 38.78
N SER A 504 -10.62 30.32 39.75
CA SER A 504 -10.47 31.76 40.05
C SER A 504 -9.04 32.10 40.46
N ARG A 505 -8.43 31.32 41.36
CA ARG A 505 -7.04 31.50 41.80
C ARG A 505 -6.02 31.28 40.67
N ILE A 506 -6.25 30.30 39.81
CA ILE A 506 -5.37 30.03 38.66
C ILE A 506 -5.47 31.19 37.68
N TYR A 507 -6.69 31.65 37.38
CA TYR A 507 -6.95 32.75 36.46
C TYR A 507 -6.33 34.06 36.97
N SER A 508 -6.46 34.38 38.26
CA SER A 508 -5.86 35.60 38.83
C SER A 508 -4.33 35.60 38.73
N ARG A 509 -3.69 34.43 38.72
CA ARG A 509 -2.23 34.30 38.56
C ARG A 509 -1.77 34.39 37.10
N ILE A 510 -2.46 33.74 36.17
CA ILE A 510 -2.00 33.62 34.77
C ILE A 510 -2.58 34.71 33.85
N GLY A 511 -3.71 35.31 34.23
CA GLY A 511 -4.43 36.31 33.46
C GLY A 511 -4.94 35.82 32.10
N PHE A 512 -5.54 36.74 31.32
CA PHE A 512 -6.04 36.44 29.98
C PHE A 512 -4.92 35.99 29.04
N ALA A 513 -3.76 36.66 29.06
CA ALA A 513 -2.61 36.30 28.23
C ALA A 513 -2.11 34.87 28.50
N GLY A 514 -2.10 34.46 29.78
CA GLY A 514 -1.65 33.12 30.16
C GLY A 514 -2.57 31.98 29.69
N LEU A 515 -3.84 32.28 29.36
CA LEU A 515 -4.75 31.31 28.75
C LEU A 515 -4.31 30.93 27.33
N TRP A 516 -3.49 31.75 26.66
CA TRP A 516 -3.08 31.56 25.27
C TRP A 516 -1.72 30.88 25.12
N ASN A 517 -1.06 30.55 26.23
CA ASN A 517 0.21 29.84 26.23
C ASN A 517 0.10 28.47 25.58
N GLY A 518 0.95 28.19 24.59
CA GLY A 518 0.98 26.92 23.86
C GLY A 518 0.01 26.81 22.68
N LEU A 519 -0.73 27.87 22.34
CA LEU A 519 -1.68 27.85 21.22
C LEU A 519 -1.04 27.44 19.87
N PRO A 520 0.15 27.94 19.45
CA PRO A 520 0.72 27.57 18.15
C PRO A 520 0.99 26.06 18.00
N VAL A 521 1.48 25.42 19.06
CA VAL A 521 1.73 23.96 19.09
C VAL A 521 0.41 23.21 18.99
N ARG A 522 -0.63 23.70 19.67
CA ARG A 522 -1.96 23.10 19.64
C ARG A 522 -2.63 23.26 18.27
N ILE A 523 -2.46 24.40 17.61
CA ILE A 523 -2.93 24.63 16.24
C ILE A 523 -2.30 23.58 15.32
N ALA A 524 -0.97 23.44 15.30
CA ALA A 524 -0.29 22.47 14.44
C ALA A 524 -0.81 21.04 14.66
N MET A 525 -0.90 20.61 15.92
CA MET A 525 -1.36 19.27 16.28
C MET A 525 -2.83 19.02 15.88
N LEU A 526 -3.74 19.92 16.24
CA LEU A 526 -5.17 19.73 15.98
C LEU A 526 -5.52 19.89 14.51
N SER A 527 -4.80 20.72 13.76
CA SER A 527 -5.01 20.90 12.32
C SER A 527 -4.72 19.61 11.56
N ILE A 528 -3.55 19.00 11.82
CA ILE A 528 -3.15 17.75 11.16
C ILE A 528 -4.05 16.59 11.60
N LEU A 529 -4.33 16.49 12.91
CA LEU A 529 -5.19 15.44 13.44
C LEU A 529 -6.60 15.52 12.84
N THR A 530 -7.20 16.71 12.84
CA THR A 530 -8.58 16.92 12.37
C THR A 530 -8.69 16.77 10.86
N GLY A 531 -7.72 17.32 10.10
CA GLY A 531 -7.62 17.13 8.65
C GLY A 531 -7.51 15.66 8.27
N SER A 532 -6.63 14.91 8.94
CA SER A 532 -6.44 13.47 8.70
C SER A 532 -7.71 12.68 9.03
N GLN A 533 -8.35 12.97 10.16
CA GLN A 533 -9.60 12.29 10.55
C GLN A 533 -10.72 12.48 9.53
N TRP A 534 -10.94 13.71 9.04
CA TRP A 534 -11.95 13.99 8.03
C TRP A 534 -11.62 13.35 6.68
N CYS A 535 -10.37 13.42 6.25
CA CYS A 535 -9.92 12.77 5.03
C CYS A 535 -10.11 11.24 5.09
N ILE A 536 -9.74 10.60 6.20
CA ILE A 536 -9.93 9.14 6.38
C ILE A 536 -11.43 8.80 6.42
N PHE A 537 -12.22 9.59 7.15
CA PHE A 537 -13.67 9.39 7.26
C PHE A 537 -14.38 9.47 5.91
N ASP A 538 -14.11 10.52 5.14
CA ASP A 538 -14.71 10.70 3.82
C ASP A 538 -14.15 9.72 2.80
N SER A 539 -12.87 9.32 2.91
CA SER A 539 -12.31 8.25 2.08
C SER A 539 -13.06 6.93 2.31
N PHE A 540 -13.36 6.61 3.57
CA PHE A 540 -14.16 5.44 3.92
C PHE A 540 -15.57 5.52 3.32
N LYS A 541 -16.26 6.65 3.49
CA LYS A 541 -17.60 6.88 2.90
C LYS A 541 -17.59 6.73 1.37
N VAL A 542 -16.64 7.37 0.71
CA VAL A 542 -16.47 7.29 -0.76
C VAL A 542 -16.17 5.87 -1.22
N GLY A 543 -15.40 5.10 -0.43
CA GLY A 543 -15.17 3.68 -0.64
C GLY A 543 -16.45 2.86 -0.64
N LEU A 544 -17.43 3.22 0.19
CA LEU A 544 -18.77 2.61 0.25
C LEU A 544 -19.78 3.18 -0.77
N GLY A 545 -19.37 4.12 -1.62
CA GLY A 545 -20.25 4.77 -2.60
C GLY A 545 -21.09 5.91 -2.03
N LEU A 546 -20.81 6.37 -0.81
CA LEU A 546 -21.44 7.54 -0.19
C LEU A 546 -20.71 8.84 -0.60
N PRO A 547 -21.41 10.00 -0.60
CA PRO A 547 -20.76 11.29 -0.86
C PRO A 547 -19.84 11.70 0.30
N THR A 548 -18.82 12.53 -0.01
CA THR A 548 -18.02 13.20 1.04
C THR A 548 -18.91 14.11 1.88
N THR A 549 -18.46 14.48 3.07
CA THR A 549 -19.26 15.26 4.02
C THR A 549 -19.20 16.76 3.70
N GLY A 550 -20.29 17.48 3.98
CA GLY A 550 -20.43 18.92 3.77
C GLY A 550 -20.70 19.39 2.34
N GLY A 551 -21.12 20.64 2.19
CA GLY A 551 -21.47 21.26 0.90
C GLY A 551 -22.82 20.79 0.32
N HIS A 552 -23.83 20.61 1.17
CA HIS A 552 -25.20 20.22 0.82
C HIS A 552 -26.25 21.31 1.11
#